data_AF-A0A7J9IEP3-F1
#
_entry.id   AF-A0A7J9IEP3-F1
#
_cell.length_a   1.000
_cell.length_b   1.000
_cell.length_c   1.000
_cell.angle_alpha   90.00
_cell.angle_beta   90.00
_cell.angle_gamma   90.00
#
_symmetry.space_group_name_H-M   'P 1'
#
loop_
_entity.id
_entity.type
_entity.pdbx_description
1 polymer ?
#
loop_
_entity_poly.entity_id
_entity_poly.type
_entity_poly.pdbx_seq_one_letter_code
_entity_poly.pdbx_strand_id
1 'polypeptide(L)'
;MASDDRLVNSILIDKCKKVFKGLNSLVDVGGGTKTLSKAIVDAFPHLECIVLDLPHVVANLQDSGNLKYDAVDMFKEVLASDAILLKGYCMIGMMMNA
;
A
#
# COMPACT_ATOMS: atom_id res chain seq x y z
N MET A 1 -4.86 -13.05 14.08
CA MET A 1 -5.54 -11.75 14.19
C MET A 1 -5.78 -11.15 12.79
N ALA A 2 -6.43 -11.89 11.89
CA ALA A 2 -6.69 -11.44 10.51
C ALA A 2 -8.04 -10.71 10.34
N SER A 3 -8.93 -10.82 11.33
CA SER A 3 -10.25 -10.19 11.30
C SER A 3 -10.16 -8.68 11.50
N ASP A 4 -9.28 -8.23 12.40
CA ASP A 4 -9.08 -6.80 12.65
C ASP A 4 -8.46 -6.11 11.43
N ASP A 5 -7.46 -6.72 10.78
CA ASP A 5 -6.86 -6.15 9.57
C ASP A 5 -7.86 -5.94 8.43
N ARG A 6 -8.77 -6.91 8.19
CA ARG A 6 -9.79 -6.76 7.15
C ARG A 6 -10.77 -5.64 7.46
N LEU A 7 -11.17 -5.51 8.73
CA LEU A 7 -12.14 -4.51 9.17
C LEU A 7 -11.52 -3.10 9.13
N VAL A 8 -10.27 -2.96 9.57
CA VAL A 8 -9.51 -1.71 9.50
C VAL A 8 -9.26 -1.30 8.04
N ASN A 9 -8.96 -2.24 7.16
CA ASN A 9 -8.79 -1.97 5.73
C ASN A 9 -10.10 -1.49 5.08
N SER A 10 -11.23 -2.14 5.41
CA SER A 10 -12.54 -1.71 4.91
C SER A 10 -12.90 -0.32 5.39
N ILE A 11 -12.63 0.01 6.66
CA ILE A 11 -12.88 1.35 7.21
C ILE A 11 -11.96 2.38 6.57
N LEU A 12 -10.69 2.06 6.32
CA LEU A 12 -9.76 2.97 5.67
C LEU A 12 -10.19 3.25 4.23
N ILE A 13 -10.55 2.22 3.46
CA ILE A 13 -11.02 2.39 2.08
C ILE A 13 -12.31 3.21 2.06
N ASP A 14 -13.23 2.99 3.00
CA ASP A 14 -14.50 3.73 3.07
C ASP A 14 -14.31 5.20 3.51
N LYS A 15 -13.55 5.43 4.58
CA LYS A 15 -13.30 6.79 5.11
C LYS A 15 -12.35 7.61 4.25
N CYS A 16 -11.31 6.99 3.71
CA CYS A 16 -10.29 7.65 2.91
C CYS A 16 -10.55 7.49 1.40
N LYS A 17 -11.75 7.05 1.00
CA LYS A 17 -12.11 6.87 -0.42
C LYS A 17 -11.82 8.10 -1.28
N LYS A 18 -12.08 9.30 -0.72
CA LYS A 18 -11.82 10.58 -1.38
C LYS A 18 -10.33 10.86 -1.56
N VAL A 19 -9.50 10.40 -0.62
CA VAL A 19 -8.04 10.51 -0.69
C VAL A 19 -7.56 9.67 -1.85
N PHE A 20 -7.95 8.39 -1.91
CA PHE A 20 -7.51 7.47 -2.97
C PHE A 20 -8.05 7.81 -4.37
N LYS A 21 -9.23 8.41 -4.49
CA LYS A 21 -9.84 8.75 -5.79
C LYS A 21 -9.06 9.81 -6.58
N GLY A 22 -8.21 10.59 -5.93
CA GLY A 22 -7.38 11.62 -6.58
C GLY A 22 -5.95 11.16 -6.89
N LEU A 23 -5.58 9.95 -6.47
CA LEU A 23 -4.22 9.43 -6.62
C LEU A 23 -4.15 8.56 -7.88
N ASN A 24 -3.03 8.65 -8.59
CA ASN A 24 -2.70 7.73 -9.69
C ASN A 24 -1.69 6.68 -9.21
N SER A 25 -0.85 7.02 -8.24
CA SER A 25 0.20 6.16 -7.71
C SER A 25 0.20 6.12 -6.17
N LEU A 26 0.32 4.92 -5.62
CA LEU A 26 0.42 4.66 -4.18
C LEU A 26 1.61 3.75 -3.90
N VAL A 27 2.41 4.10 -2.90
CA VAL A 27 3.51 3.24 -2.43
C VAL A 27 3.17 2.74 -1.03
N ASP A 28 3.06 1.43 -0.85
CA ASP A 28 2.84 0.81 0.45
C ASP A 28 4.18 0.30 1.01
N VAL A 29 4.48 0.73 2.23
CA VAL A 29 5.80 0.60 2.84
C VAL A 29 5.68 -0.22 4.12
N GLY A 30 6.19 -1.46 4.07
CA GLY A 30 6.49 -2.25 5.26
C GLY A 30 5.26 -2.83 5.98
N GLY A 31 4.30 -3.35 5.22
CA GLY A 31 2.98 -3.76 5.72
C GLY A 31 2.65 -5.25 5.62
N GLY A 32 3.55 -6.15 6.01
CA GLY A 32 3.25 -7.58 6.21
C GLY A 32 2.49 -8.24 5.04
N THR A 33 1.31 -8.83 5.28
CA THR A 33 0.54 -9.65 4.31
C THR A 33 0.02 -8.87 3.07
N LYS A 34 0.29 -7.56 2.95
CA LYS A 34 -0.05 -6.71 1.79
C LYS A 34 -1.53 -6.75 1.38
N THR A 35 -2.39 -7.16 2.32
CA THR A 35 -3.84 -7.33 2.13
C THR A 35 -4.55 -6.01 1.87
N LEU A 36 -4.02 -4.92 2.44
CA LEU A 36 -4.56 -3.57 2.25
C LEU A 36 -4.32 -3.09 0.83
N SER A 37 -3.10 -3.22 0.34
CA SER A 37 -2.72 -2.83 -1.03
C SER A 37 -3.53 -3.57 -2.08
N LYS A 38 -3.78 -4.87 -1.88
CA LYS A 38 -4.69 -5.64 -2.74
C LYS A 38 -6.12 -5.11 -2.68
N ALA A 39 -6.66 -4.86 -1.49
CA ALA A 39 -8.03 -4.32 -1.35
C ALA A 39 -8.18 -2.91 -1.96
N ILE A 40 -7.13 -2.08 -1.90
CA ILE A 40 -7.12 -0.75 -2.53
C ILE A 40 -7.11 -0.90 -4.06
N VAL A 41 -6.22 -1.71 -4.63
CA VAL A 41 -6.16 -1.91 -6.09
C VAL A 41 -7.47 -2.53 -6.61
N ASP A 42 -8.06 -3.46 -5.86
CA ASP A 42 -9.36 -4.07 -6.19
C ASP A 42 -10.49 -3.03 -6.15
N ALA A 43 -10.45 -2.07 -5.22
CA ALA A 43 -11.43 -0.99 -5.11
C ALA A 43 -11.21 0.15 -6.12
N PHE A 44 -9.95 0.34 -6.57
CA PHE A 44 -9.52 1.43 -7.44
C PHE A 44 -8.60 0.89 -8.55
N PRO A 45 -9.18 0.32 -9.62
CA PRO A 45 -8.41 -0.28 -10.71
C PRO A 45 -7.67 0.72 -11.60
N HIS A 46 -7.76 2.03 -11.33
CA HIS A 46 -6.96 3.07 -11.99
C HIS A 46 -5.71 3.43 -11.18
N LEU A 47 -5.65 3.01 -9.90
CA LEU A 47 -4.53 3.30 -9.03
C LEU A 47 -3.44 2.26 -9.24
N GLU A 48 -2.22 2.71 -9.51
CA GLU A 48 -1.03 1.88 -9.49
C GLU A 48 -0.50 1.81 -8.06
N CYS A 49 -0.35 0.60 -7.52
CA CYS A 49 0.15 0.40 -6.17
C CYS A 49 1.47 -0.37 -6.22
N ILE A 50 2.52 0.20 -5.63
CA ILE A 50 3.83 -0.43 -5.52
C ILE A 50 4.05 -0.76 -4.05
N VAL A 51 4.20 -2.04 -3.71
CA VAL A 51 4.50 -2.41 -2.34
C VAL A 51 5.98 -2.72 -2.20
N LEU A 52 6.66 -1.81 -1.50
CA LEU A 52 8.04 -1.95 -1.12
C LEU A 52 8.13 -2.88 0.09
N ASP A 53 9.06 -3.82 0.07
CA ASP A 53 9.39 -4.64 1.24
C ASP A 53 10.81 -5.19 1.16
N LEU A 54 11.25 -5.86 2.22
CA LEU A 54 12.54 -6.53 2.24
C LEU A 54 12.59 -7.62 1.15
N PRO A 55 13.75 -7.82 0.49
CA PRO A 55 13.90 -8.75 -0.63
C PRO A 55 13.37 -10.16 -0.36
N HIS A 56 13.52 -10.65 0.87
CA HIS A 56 13.04 -11.98 1.27
C HIS A 56 11.51 -12.06 1.37
N VAL A 57 10.82 -10.95 1.59
CA VAL A 57 9.34 -10.88 1.65
C VAL A 57 8.77 -10.82 0.24
N VAL A 58 9.33 -9.97 -0.62
CA VAL A 58 8.88 -9.83 -2.03
C VAL A 58 9.29 -10.99 -2.93
N ALA A 59 10.32 -11.76 -2.60
CA ALA A 59 10.71 -12.93 -3.38
C ALA A 59 9.61 -13.99 -3.56
N ASN A 60 8.63 -14.05 -2.64
CA ASN A 60 7.51 -15.00 -2.70
C ASN A 60 6.20 -14.38 -3.21
N LEU A 61 6.23 -13.10 -3.60
CA LEU A 61 5.05 -12.37 -4.03
C LEU A 61 5.06 -12.20 -5.54
N GLN A 62 3.93 -12.45 -6.18
CA GLN A 62 3.74 -12.25 -7.61
C GLN A 62 2.93 -11.00 -7.87
N ASP A 63 3.44 -10.15 -8.77
CA ASP A 63 2.72 -8.98 -9.28
C ASP A 63 1.32 -9.36 -9.76
N SER A 64 0.36 -8.49 -9.51
CA SER A 64 -1.05 -8.74 -9.79
C SER A 64 -1.69 -7.50 -10.40
N GLY A 65 -1.66 -7.42 -11.73
CA GLY A 65 -2.24 -6.30 -12.47
C GLY A 65 -1.54 -4.98 -12.11
N ASN A 66 -2.28 -4.08 -11.45
CA ASN A 66 -1.77 -2.77 -11.03
C ASN A 66 -1.04 -2.80 -9.67
N LEU A 67 -0.91 -3.98 -9.07
CA LEU A 67 -0.15 -4.19 -7.85
C LEU A 67 1.23 -4.74 -8.21
N LYS A 68 2.28 -3.95 -7.96
CA LYS A 68 3.67 -4.32 -8.20
C LYS A 68 4.42 -4.49 -6.88
N TYR A 69 5.39 -5.38 -6.89
CA TYR A 69 6.24 -5.66 -5.74
C TYR A 69 7.68 -5.30 -6.05
N ASP A 70 8.29 -4.48 -5.21
CA ASP A 70 9.69 -4.09 -5.38
C ASP A 70 10.50 -4.27 -4.09
N ALA A 71 11.74 -4.70 -4.28
CA ALA A 71 12.67 -5.11 -3.23
C ALA A 71 13.63 -3.96 -2.91
N VAL A 72 13.10 -2.86 -2.38
CA VAL A 72 13.86 -1.63 -2.17
C VAL A 72 14.01 -1.32 -0.69
N ASP A 73 15.20 -0.87 -0.31
CA ASP A 73 15.45 -0.30 1.01
C ASP A 73 14.84 1.10 1.07
N MET A 74 13.71 1.21 1.78
CA MET A 74 12.89 2.42 1.88
C MET A 74 13.61 3.61 2.52
N PHE A 75 14.74 3.36 3.19
CA PHE A 75 15.59 4.42 3.74
C PHE A 75 16.58 4.99 2.73
N LYS A 76 16.73 4.34 1.56
CA LYS A 76 17.67 4.74 0.51
C LYS A 76 16.99 5.39 -0.68
N GLU A 77 15.81 4.90 -1.06
CA GLU A 77 15.06 5.43 -2.21
C GLU A 77 13.59 5.58 -1.86
N VAL A 78 13.11 6.82 -1.92
CA VAL A 78 11.67 7.13 -1.90
C VAL A 78 11.22 7.15 -3.35
N LEU A 79 10.38 6.18 -3.73
CA LEU A 79 9.72 6.20 -5.04
C LEU A 79 8.84 7.45 -5.13
N ALA A 80 8.91 8.16 -6.26
CA ALA A 80 8.03 9.29 -6.53
C ALA A 80 6.61 8.76 -6.74
N SER A 81 5.75 8.95 -5.72
CA SER A 81 4.33 8.61 -5.78
C SER A 81 3.47 9.74 -5.22
N ASP A 82 2.18 9.73 -5.58
CA ASP A 82 1.22 10.72 -5.11
C ASP A 82 0.94 10.55 -3.60
N ALA A 83 0.98 9.30 -3.12
CA ALA A 83 0.92 9.01 -1.71
C ALA A 83 1.81 7.83 -1.30
N ILE A 84 2.23 7.86 -0.03
CA ILE A 84 2.95 6.80 0.64
C ILE A 84 2.12 6.36 1.84
N LEU A 85 1.83 5.06 1.91
CA LEU A 85 1.15 4.40 3.01
C LEU A 85 2.18 3.68 3.87
N LEU A 86 2.27 4.05 5.15
CA LEU A 86 3.11 3.37 6.13
C LEU A 86 2.23 2.61 7.11
N LYS A 87 2.37 1.28 7.12
CA LYS A 87 1.62 0.36 7.98
C LYS A 87 2.59 -0.44 8.85
N GLY A 88 3.16 0.20 9.87
CA GLY A 88 4.15 -0.43 10.73
C GLY A 88 4.02 0.02 12.18
N TYR A 89 3.68 -0.91 13.07
CA TYR A 89 3.72 -0.77 14.53
C TYR A 89 2.93 0.41 15.10
N CYS A 90 1.66 0.15 15.48
CA CYS A 90 0.79 1.06 16.25
C CYS A 90 0.27 2.32 15.53
N MET A 91 0.82 2.73 14.37
CA MET A 91 0.30 3.87 13.59
C MET A 91 -0.04 3.51 12.13
N ILE A 92 -1.17 4.03 11.65
CA ILE A 92 -1.53 4.09 10.23
C ILE A 92 -1.35 5.55 9.80
N GLY A 93 -0.37 5.80 8.93
CA GLY A 93 -0.10 7.13 8.39
C GLY A 93 -0.08 7.11 6.87
N MET A 94 -0.66 8.14 6.25
CA MET A 94 -0.47 8.42 4.82
C MET A 94 0.21 9.78 4.67
N MET A 95 1.32 9.82 3.95
CA MET A 95 1.92 11.07 3.48
C MET A 95 1.48 11.28 2.03
N MET A 96 0.88 12.43 1.77
CA MET A 96 0.49 12.85 0.42
C MET A 96 1.50 13.89 -0.05
N ASN A 97 1.98 13.75 -1.28
CA ASN A 97 2.79 14.80 -1.91
C ASN A 97 1.83 15.88 -2.43
N ALA A 98 2.10 17.15 -2.11
CA ALA A 98 1.23 18.29 -2.43
C ALA A 98 1.57 18.90 -3.80
#